data_AF-A0A1X7DQZ9-F1
#
_entry.id   AF-A0A1X7DQZ9-F1
#
_cell.length_a   1.000
_cell.length_b   1.000
_cell.length_c   1.000
_cell.angle_alpha   90.00
_cell.angle_beta   90.00
_cell.angle_gamma   90.00
#
_symmetry.space_group_name_H-M   'P 1'
#
loop_
_entity.id
_entity.type
_entity.pdbx_description
1 polymer ?
#
loop_
_entity_poly.entity_id
_entity_poly.type
_entity_poly.pdbx_seq_one_letter_code
_entity_poly.pdbx_strand_id
1 'polypeptide(L)'
;MTTTASRRHTETEEPHWVEWATGLISALLVIAMIAWVGWEAVTEENTPPEFSTAVTGRGPVEGGYRVEFEIANKATKTAAAVVVRGEILDGGNAIEDADVTFDYVPAQSKSSGAILFSQDPGSREVRIRAVGYTDP
;
A
#
# COMPACT_ATOMS: atom_id res chain seq x y z
N MET A 1 -49.10 11.75 -48.17
CA MET A 1 -48.96 10.29 -48.10
C MET A 1 -47.55 9.99 -47.65
N THR A 2 -47.37 9.49 -46.44
CA THR A 2 -46.04 9.13 -45.92
C THR A 2 -46.17 7.76 -45.28
N THR A 3 -45.62 6.74 -45.93
CA THR A 3 -45.60 5.37 -45.43
C THR A 3 -44.41 5.21 -44.48
N THR A 4 -44.68 5.06 -43.19
CA THR A 4 -43.65 4.74 -42.20
C THR A 4 -43.44 3.23 -42.18
N ALA A 5 -42.34 2.77 -42.79
CA ALA A 5 -41.92 1.38 -42.69
C ALA A 5 -41.33 1.11 -41.29
N SER A 6 -42.14 0.53 -40.40
CA SER A 6 -41.67 0.00 -39.13
C SER A 6 -40.89 -1.30 -39.40
N ARG A 7 -39.55 -1.24 -39.32
CA ARG A 7 -38.74 -2.44 -39.18
C ARG A 7 -38.94 -2.98 -37.78
N ARG A 8 -39.73 -4.04 -37.64
CA ARG A 8 -39.74 -4.85 -36.43
C ARG A 8 -38.39 -5.53 -36.31
N HIS A 9 -37.68 -5.24 -35.23
CA HIS A 9 -36.54 -6.01 -34.79
C HIS A 9 -37.11 -7.35 -34.30
N THR A 10 -36.91 -8.41 -35.08
CA THR A 10 -37.33 -9.77 -34.69
C THR A 10 -36.31 -10.29 -33.70
N GLU A 11 -36.57 -10.17 -32.40
CA GLU A 11 -36.01 -11.11 -31.43
C GLU A 11 -36.49 -12.50 -31.85
N THR A 12 -35.56 -13.41 -32.14
CA THR A 12 -35.88 -14.81 -32.38
C THR A 12 -36.29 -15.45 -31.07
N GLU A 13 -37.46 -16.10 -31.07
CA GLU A 13 -38.16 -16.66 -29.90
C GLU A 13 -37.43 -17.83 -29.22
N GLU A 14 -36.31 -18.29 -29.80
CA GLU A 14 -35.44 -19.33 -29.26
C GLU A 14 -34.00 -18.82 -29.12
N PRO A 15 -33.43 -18.78 -27.91
CA PRO A 15 -32.05 -18.34 -27.71
C PRO A 15 -31.08 -19.24 -28.47
N HIS A 16 -30.20 -18.63 -29.26
CA HIS A 16 -29.24 -19.35 -30.08
C HIS A 16 -28.25 -20.11 -29.19
N TRP A 17 -27.77 -21.29 -29.61
CA TRP A 17 -26.86 -22.12 -28.77
C TRP A 17 -25.60 -21.39 -28.31
N VAL A 18 -25.15 -20.40 -29.10
CA VAL A 18 -24.04 -19.52 -28.76
C VAL A 18 -24.38 -18.64 -27.56
N GLU A 19 -25.61 -18.15 -27.43
CA GLU A 19 -26.05 -17.34 -26.28
C GLU A 19 -26.00 -18.16 -24.99
N TRP A 20 -26.44 -19.42 -25.03
CA TRP A 20 -26.31 -20.35 -23.91
C TRP A 20 -24.85 -20.69 -23.59
N ALA A 21 -24.02 -20.92 -24.61
CA ALA A 21 -22.60 -21.18 -24.43
C ALA A 21 -21.89 -19.99 -23.80
N THR A 22 -22.13 -18.78 -24.31
CA THR A 22 -21.56 -17.54 -23.76
C THR A 22 -22.07 -17.30 -22.34
N GLY A 23 -23.36 -17.47 -22.08
CA GLY A 23 -23.95 -17.33 -20.74
C GLY A 23 -23.33 -18.29 -19.73
N LEU A 24 -23.16 -19.57 -20.11
CA LEU A 24 -22.53 -20.57 -19.25
C LEU A 24 -21.06 -20.23 -18.98
N ILE A 25 -20.31 -19.84 -20.00
CA ILE A 25 -18.90 -19.43 -19.85
C ILE A 25 -18.79 -18.20 -18.93
N SER A 26 -19.62 -17.18 -19.15
CA SER A 26 -19.65 -15.99 -18.31
C SER A 26 -20.01 -16.33 -16.86
N ALA A 27 -21.01 -17.18 -16.64
CA ALA A 27 -21.39 -17.63 -15.29
C ALA A 27 -20.24 -18.39 -14.61
N LEU A 28 -19.56 -19.29 -15.32
CA LEU A 28 -18.40 -20.01 -14.80
C LEU A 28 -17.24 -19.08 -14.43
N LEU A 29 -16.95 -18.07 -15.24
CA LEU A 29 -15.91 -17.08 -14.93
C LEU A 29 -16.25 -16.28 -13.67
N VAL A 30 -17.50 -15.86 -13.51
CA VAL A 30 -17.96 -15.14 -12.31
C VAL A 30 -17.86 -16.04 -11.08
N ILE A 31 -18.30 -17.30 -11.17
CA ILE A 31 -18.19 -18.27 -10.07
C ILE A 31 -16.72 -18.51 -9.71
N ALA A 32 -15.85 -18.68 -10.70
CA ALA A 32 -14.41 -18.87 -10.48
C ALA A 32 -13.78 -17.66 -9.78
N MET A 33 -14.15 -16.44 -10.19
CA MET A 33 -13.68 -15.21 -9.54
C MET A 33 -14.17 -15.10 -8.09
N ILE A 34 -15.44 -15.40 -7.81
CA ILE A 34 -15.99 -15.40 -6.45
C ILE A 34 -15.29 -16.46 -5.58
N ALA A 35 -15.11 -17.67 -6.10
CA ALA A 35 -14.43 -18.74 -5.39
C ALA A 35 -12.97 -18.38 -5.09
N TRP A 36 -12.28 -17.74 -6.04
CA TRP A 36 -10.90 -17.26 -5.85
C TRP A 36 -10.81 -16.19 -4.76
N VAL A 37 -11.66 -15.16 -4.81
CA VAL A 37 -11.68 -14.10 -3.79
C VAL A 37 -12.07 -14.66 -2.41
N GLY A 38 -13.03 -15.59 -2.37
CA GLY A 38 -13.44 -16.25 -1.13
C GLY A 38 -12.35 -17.14 -0.54
N TRP A 39 -11.58 -17.82 -1.39
CA TRP A 39 -10.40 -18.57 -0.94
C TRP A 39 -9.38 -17.66 -0.29
N GLU A 40 -8.97 -16.59 -1.00
CA GLU A 40 -7.98 -15.63 -0.50
C GLU A 40 -8.40 -15.03 0.84
N ALA A 41 -9.66 -14.60 0.96
CA ALA A 41 -10.21 -14.01 2.17
C ALA A 41 -10.19 -14.95 3.39
N VAL A 42 -10.15 -16.27 3.20
CA VAL A 42 -10.12 -17.26 4.28
C VAL A 42 -8.70 -17.75 4.56
N THR A 43 -7.82 -17.76 3.55
CA THR A 43 -6.44 -18.24 3.69
C THR A 43 -5.42 -17.18 4.07
N GLU A 44 -5.74 -15.90 3.91
CA GLU A 44 -4.81 -14.82 4.24
C GLU A 44 -4.51 -14.77 5.74
N GLU A 45 -3.23 -15.00 6.10
CA GLU A 45 -2.80 -14.98 7.50
C GLU A 45 -2.70 -13.55 8.02
N ASN A 46 -3.27 -13.31 9.19
CA ASN A 46 -3.19 -12.04 9.91
C ASN A 46 -1.83 -11.88 10.60
N THR A 47 -0.85 -11.35 9.87
CA THR A 47 0.51 -11.12 10.37
C THR A 47 0.60 -9.76 11.07
N PRO A 48 1.27 -9.67 12.24
CA PRO A 48 1.45 -8.40 12.93
C PRO A 48 2.37 -7.47 12.12
N PRO A 49 2.26 -6.14 12.27
CA PRO A 49 3.06 -5.17 11.52
C PRO A 49 4.57 -5.47 11.55
N GLU A 50 5.18 -5.51 10.36
CA GLU A 50 6.62 -5.75 10.17
C GLU A 50 7.20 -4.63 9.31
N PHE A 51 8.02 -3.78 9.92
CA PHE A 51 8.57 -2.59 9.25
C PHE A 51 9.99 -2.79 8.73
N SER A 52 10.23 -2.28 7.52
CA SER A 52 11.59 -2.05 7.01
C SER A 52 11.73 -0.61 6.54
N THR A 53 12.87 0.00 6.82
CA THR A 53 13.16 1.41 6.51
C THR A 53 14.35 1.55 5.56
N ALA A 54 14.30 2.56 4.69
CA ALA A 54 15.40 2.87 3.78
C ALA A 54 15.55 4.38 3.63
N VAL A 55 16.77 4.90 3.83
CA VAL A 55 17.09 6.31 3.57
C VAL A 55 17.08 6.54 2.06
N THR A 56 16.33 7.52 1.61
CA THR A 56 16.18 7.87 0.18
C THR A 56 16.88 9.17 -0.18
N GLY A 57 17.12 10.06 0.79
CA GLY A 57 17.73 11.36 0.53
C GLY A 57 18.33 12.01 1.77
N ARG A 58 19.31 12.88 1.55
CA ARG A 58 19.92 13.75 2.56
C ARG A 58 20.14 15.12 1.95
N GLY A 59 19.82 16.19 2.68
CA GLY A 59 20.07 17.53 2.19
C GLY A 59 19.88 18.62 3.25
N PRO A 60 20.48 19.80 3.06
CA PRO A 60 20.25 20.94 3.93
C PRO A 60 18.83 21.50 3.75
N VAL A 61 18.28 22.05 4.82
CA VAL A 61 17.03 22.83 4.83
C VAL A 61 17.23 24.10 5.65
N GLU A 62 16.28 25.02 5.61
CA GLU A 62 16.30 26.17 6.51
C GLU A 62 16.28 25.69 7.96
N GLY A 63 17.31 26.05 8.74
CA GLY A 63 17.41 25.70 10.16
C GLY A 63 17.99 24.31 10.48
N GLY A 64 18.45 23.54 9.50
CA GLY A 64 19.08 22.24 9.77
C GLY A 64 19.23 21.35 8.55
N TYR A 65 19.03 20.05 8.76
CA TYR A 65 19.25 19.00 7.77
C TYR A 65 18.06 18.07 7.71
N ARG A 66 17.70 17.65 6.49
CA ARG A 66 16.64 16.69 6.23
C ARG A 66 17.24 15.36 5.81
N VAL A 67 16.76 14.29 6.45
CA VAL A 67 16.97 12.92 6.00
C VAL A 67 15.63 12.33 5.61
N GLU A 68 15.45 12.06 4.33
CA GLU A 68 14.25 11.44 3.76
C GLU A 68 14.38 9.92 3.80
N PHE A 69 13.27 9.24 4.05
CA PHE A 69 13.23 7.79 4.11
C PHE A 69 11.88 7.23 3.68
N GLU A 70 11.89 5.97 3.26
CA GLU A 70 10.70 5.14 3.11
C GLU A 70 10.58 4.18 4.29
N ILE A 71 9.35 3.95 4.74
CA ILE A 71 8.96 2.84 5.62
C ILE A 71 8.02 1.93 4.85
N ALA A 72 8.28 0.63 4.88
CA ALA A 72 7.42 -0.39 4.29
C ALA A 72 6.88 -1.30 5.39
N ASN A 73 5.58 -1.55 5.39
CA ASN A 73 4.95 -2.59 6.20
C ASN A 73 4.73 -3.83 5.33
N LYS A 74 5.46 -4.91 5.64
CA LYS A 74 5.40 -6.16 4.88
C LYS A 74 4.26 -7.08 5.33
N ALA A 75 3.63 -6.76 6.45
CA ALA A 75 2.57 -7.55 7.03
C ALA A 75 1.21 -7.23 6.41
N THR A 76 0.24 -8.10 6.70
CA THR A 76 -1.15 -8.00 6.26
C THR A 76 -2.01 -7.14 7.21
N LYS A 77 -1.47 -6.71 8.35
CA LYS A 77 -2.13 -5.74 9.25
C LYS A 77 -1.57 -4.34 9.08
N THR A 78 -2.49 -3.37 8.99
CA THR A 78 -2.18 -1.94 9.10
C THR A 78 -1.74 -1.61 10.52
N ALA A 79 -0.78 -0.70 10.66
CA ALA A 79 -0.38 -0.13 11.94
C ALA A 79 -0.78 1.35 12.01
N ALA A 80 -1.12 1.80 13.22
CA ALA A 80 -1.43 3.19 13.52
C ALA A 80 -0.36 3.82 14.42
N ALA A 81 -0.29 5.15 14.44
CA ALA A 81 0.60 5.93 15.31
C ALA A 81 2.04 5.38 15.32
N VAL A 82 2.59 5.08 14.15
CA VAL A 82 3.91 4.45 14.01
C VAL A 82 4.98 5.49 14.29
N VAL A 83 5.65 5.35 15.42
CA VAL A 83 6.77 6.21 15.82
C VAL A 83 8.04 5.68 15.18
N VAL A 84 8.70 6.51 14.39
CA VAL A 84 9.97 6.21 13.76
C VAL A 84 11.04 7.12 14.35
N ARG A 85 12.12 6.50 14.84
CA ARG A 85 13.29 7.20 15.37
C ARG A 85 14.41 7.20 14.34
N GLY A 86 15.00 8.37 14.16
CA GLY A 86 16.24 8.58 13.41
C GLY A 86 17.35 8.98 14.37
N GLU A 87 18.51 8.35 14.24
CA GLU A 87 19.69 8.62 15.07
C GLU A 87 20.88 8.89 14.16
N ILE A 88 21.56 10.03 14.31
CA ILE A 88 22.88 10.27 13.72
C ILE A 88 23.91 9.65 14.64
N LEU A 89 24.75 8.77 14.11
CA LEU A 89 25.75 8.04 14.88
C LEU A 89 27.16 8.56 14.60
N ASP A 90 27.95 8.69 15.66
CA ASP A 90 29.39 8.92 15.59
C ASP A 90 30.11 7.87 16.42
N GLY A 91 30.95 7.06 15.77
CA GLY A 91 31.63 5.93 16.41
C GLY A 91 30.67 4.92 17.09
N GLY A 92 29.43 4.81 16.61
CA GLY A 92 28.39 3.93 17.18
C GLY A 92 27.56 4.55 18.30
N ASN A 93 27.87 5.77 18.75
CA ASN A 93 27.06 6.51 19.72
C ASN A 93 26.11 7.48 19.01
N ALA A 94 24.86 7.54 19.45
CA ALA A 94 23.92 8.56 18.97
C ALA A 94 24.35 9.94 19.46
N ILE A 95 24.62 10.85 18.52
CA ILE A 95 24.96 12.25 18.80
C ILE A 95 23.75 13.17 18.67
N GLU A 96 22.74 12.74 17.92
CA GLU A 96 21.43 13.39 17.83
C GLU A 96 20.39 12.33 17.50
N ASP A 97 19.21 12.43 18.12
CA ASP A 97 18.04 11.64 17.82
C ASP A 97 16.81 12.52 17.64
N ALA A 98 15.92 12.10 16.74
CA ALA A 98 14.64 12.76 16.51
C ALA A 98 13.60 11.72 16.07
N ASP A 99 12.34 12.00 16.40
CA ASP A 99 11.21 11.12 16.12
C ASP A 99 10.24 11.78 15.14
N VAL A 100 9.64 10.96 14.29
CA VAL A 100 8.48 11.32 13.45
C VAL A 100 7.41 10.27 13.62
N THR A 101 6.14 10.68 13.59
CA THR A 101 5.00 9.75 13.70
C THR A 101 4.24 9.70 12.38
N PHE A 102 3.97 8.49 11.90
CA PHE A 102 3.00 8.26 10.83
C PHE A 102 1.65 7.90 11.44
N ASP A 103 0.59 8.57 11.01
CA ASP A 103 -0.76 8.25 11.45
C ASP A 103 -1.09 6.80 11.15
N TYR A 104 -0.72 6.34 9.94
CA TYR A 104 -0.88 4.96 9.50
C TYR A 104 0.27 4.53 8.59
N VAL A 105 0.63 3.24 8.70
CA VAL A 105 1.42 2.53 7.69
C VAL A 105 0.60 1.30 7.25
N PRO A 106 -0.10 1.38 6.11
CA PRO A 106 -1.01 0.32 5.68
C PRO A 106 -0.32 -1.02 5.44
N ALA A 107 -1.08 -2.10 5.58
CA ALA A 107 -0.66 -3.44 5.21
C ALA A 107 -0.07 -3.47 3.79
N GLN A 108 1.02 -4.22 3.62
CA GLN A 108 1.71 -4.45 2.33
C GLN A 108 1.98 -3.17 1.52
N SER A 109 2.23 -2.06 2.21
CA SER A 109 2.37 -0.74 1.60
C SER A 109 3.63 -0.01 2.04
N LYS A 110 3.92 1.09 1.35
CA LYS A 110 5.03 1.99 1.65
C LYS A 110 4.51 3.38 1.99
N SER A 111 5.24 4.06 2.84
CA SER A 111 5.02 5.47 3.17
C SER A 111 6.36 6.20 3.20
N SER A 112 6.37 7.46 2.80
CA SER A 112 7.57 8.29 2.78
C SER A 112 7.49 9.32 3.90
N GLY A 113 8.62 9.58 4.55
CA GLY A 113 8.73 10.59 5.58
C GLY A 113 10.11 11.22 5.60
N ALA A 114 10.30 12.17 6.50
CA ALA A 114 11.58 12.79 6.73
C ALA A 114 11.78 13.10 8.21
N ILE A 115 13.02 13.01 8.66
CA ILE A 115 13.46 13.47 9.99
C ILE A 115 14.33 14.70 9.78
N LEU A 116 14.09 15.70 10.62
CA LEU A 116 14.88 16.93 10.63
C LEU A 116 15.86 16.87 11.79
N PHE A 117 17.12 17.12 11.47
CA PHE A 117 18.24 17.17 12.42
C PHE A 117 18.83 18.58 12.45
N SER A 118 19.38 18.96 13.60
CA SER A 118 20.12 20.20 13.78
C SER A 118 21.58 20.05 13.32
N GLN A 119 22.16 18.86 13.51
CA GLN A 119 23.51 18.50 13.08
C GLN A 119 23.52 18.01 11.63
N ASP A 120 24.62 18.31 10.93
CA ASP A 120 24.87 17.75 9.60
C ASP A 120 25.11 16.24 9.69
N PRO A 121 24.23 15.38 9.12
CA PRO A 121 24.51 13.95 9.07
C PRO A 121 25.71 13.63 8.17
N GLY A 122 26.05 14.46 7.18
CA GLY A 122 27.16 14.25 6.26
C GLY A 122 27.24 12.82 5.72
N SER A 123 28.42 12.21 5.83
CA SER A 123 28.66 10.80 5.53
C SER A 123 28.48 9.86 6.73
N ARG A 124 28.03 10.37 7.88
CA ARG A 124 27.80 9.56 9.09
C ARG A 124 26.68 8.53 8.85
N GLU A 125 26.71 7.49 9.67
CA GLU A 125 25.62 6.52 9.71
C GLU A 125 24.38 7.20 10.30
N VAL A 126 23.26 7.05 9.60
CA VAL A 126 21.94 7.47 10.09
C VAL A 126 21.11 6.21 10.25
N ARG A 127 20.76 5.88 11.49
CA ARG A 127 19.94 4.72 11.81
C ARG A 127 18.50 5.15 11.90
N ILE A 128 17.64 4.56 11.06
CA ILE A 128 16.20 4.81 11.07
C ILE A 128 15.48 3.50 11.39
N ARG A 129 14.61 3.51 12.40
CA ARG A 129 13.81 2.33 12.78
C ARG A 129 12.48 2.74 13.37
N ALA A 130 11.45 1.93 13.12
CA ALA A 130 10.23 2.01 13.91
C ALA A 130 10.52 1.60 15.36
N VAL A 131 10.03 2.38 16.32
CA VAL A 131 10.23 2.14 17.77
C VAL A 131 8.92 1.84 18.50
N GLY A 132 7.78 2.11 17.89
CA GLY A 132 6.46 1.80 18.44
C GLY A 132 5.35 1.95 17.40
N TYR A 133 4.21 1.30 17.66
CA TYR A 133 2.97 1.43 16.91
C TYR A 133 1.79 1.02 17.80
N THR A 134 0.58 1.34 17.38
CA THR A 134 -0.66 0.84 17.96
C THR A 134 -1.46 0.05 16.92
N ASP A 135 -2.32 -0.85 17.38
CA ASP A 135 -3.34 -1.45 16.52
C ASP A 135 -4.32 -0.34 16.06
N PRO A 136 -4.78 -0.36 14.80
CA PRO A 136 -5.69 0.64 14.23
C PRO A 136 -7.13 0.53 14.75
#